data_AF-A0A535NUK9-F1
#
_entry.id   AF-A0A535NUK9-F1
#
_cell.length_a   1.000
_cell.length_b   1.000
_cell.length_c   1.000
_cell.angle_alpha   90.00
_cell.angle_beta   90.00
_cell.angle_gamma   90.00
#
_symmetry.space_group_name_H-M   'P 1'
#
loop_
_entity.id
_entity.type
_entity.pdbx_description
1 polymer ?
#
loop_
_entity_poly.entity_id
_entity_poly.type
_entity_poly.pdbx_seq_one_letter_code
_entity_poly.pdbx_strand_id
1 'polypeptide(L)' 'CKVCNRIRLTAEGHLRTCLFSIQEHDVKSLLRGGATDAQIRDFVAAAVWQKEEGHKIGQADFVRPSKTMSQIGG' A
#
# COMPACT_ATOMS: atom_id res chain seq x y z
N CYS A 1 -1.66 3.07 -14.70
CA CYS A 1 -2.47 3.28 -13.47
C CYS A 1 -3.96 3.06 -13.69
N LYS A 2 -4.58 3.61 -14.75
CA LYS A 2 -6.02 3.55 -15.02
C LYS A 2 -6.70 2.18 -14.91
N VAL A 3 -5.99 1.09 -15.19
CA VAL A 3 -6.51 -0.31 -15.09
C VAL A 3 -5.78 -1.14 -14.03
N CYS A 4 -4.98 -0.50 -13.16
CA CYS A 4 -4.17 -1.21 -12.18
C CYS A 4 -5.02 -1.69 -11.00
N ASN A 5 -5.22 -2.99 -10.91
CA ASN A 5 -5.90 -3.68 -9.80
C ASN A 5 -4.91 -4.27 -8.76
N ARG A 6 -3.64 -3.87 -8.79
CA ARG A 6 -2.61 -4.40 -7.89
C ARG A 6 -2.53 -3.62 -6.58
N ILE A 7 -2.28 -4.35 -5.50
CA ILE A 7 -1.80 -3.90 -4.19
C ILE A 7 -0.64 -4.81 -3.78
N ARG A 8 0.20 -4.37 -2.84
CA ARG A 8 1.40 -5.10 -2.42
C ARG A 8 1.49 -5.18 -0.90
N LEU A 9 1.86 -6.34 -0.38
CA LEU A 9 2.28 -6.52 1.01
C LEU A 9 3.81 -6.52 1.06
N THR A 10 4.42 -5.64 1.86
CA THR A 10 5.88 -5.56 2.02
C THR A 10 6.40 -6.64 2.96
N ALA A 11 7.73 -6.86 2.95
CA ALA A 11 8.38 -7.81 3.86
C ALA A 11 8.26 -7.40 5.34
N GLU A 12 8.13 -6.09 5.61
CA GLU A 12 7.88 -5.59 6.97
C GLU A 12 6.41 -5.79 7.41
N GLY A 13 5.53 -6.18 6.49
CA GLY A 13 4.12 -6.44 6.74
C GLY A 13 3.20 -5.23 6.58
N HIS A 14 3.57 -4.29 5.70
CA HIS A 14 2.74 -3.13 5.36
C HIS A 14 2.04 -3.32 4.02
N LEU A 15 0.82 -2.81 3.89
CA LEU A 15 0.10 -2.74 2.63
C LEU A 15 0.48 -1.44 1.88
N ARG A 16 0.72 -1.56 0.58
CA ARG A 16 0.87 -0.44 -0.36
C ARG A 16 -0.14 -0.57 -1.49
N THR A 17 -0.83 0.53 -1.77
CA THR A 17 -1.86 0.63 -2.83
C THR A 17 -1.26 0.89 -4.21
N CYS A 18 -0.07 1.48 -4.24
CA CYS A 18 0.71 1.75 -5.45
C CYS A 18 2.19 1.46 -5.19
N LEU A 19 2.89 1.03 -6.23
CA LEU A 19 4.33 0.81 -6.21
C LEU A 19 5.13 2.06 -5.84
N PHE A 20 4.58 3.23 -6.16
CA PHE A 20 5.18 4.53 -5.93
C PHE A 20 4.48 5.34 -4.83
N SER A 21 3.49 4.78 -4.12
CA SER A 21 2.87 5.51 -3.00
C SER A 21 3.88 5.71 -1.89
N ILE A 22 3.92 6.87 -1.23
CA ILE A 22 4.76 7.09 -0.03
C ILE A 22 4.04 6.68 1.26
N GLN A 23 2.81 6.17 1.14
CA GLN A 23 2.01 5.69 2.26
C GLN A 23 2.10 4.15 2.36
N GLU A 24 2.17 3.69 3.61
CA GLU A 24 2.22 2.28 3.99
C GLU A 24 1.24 2.07 5.14
N HIS A 25 0.45 1.00 5.09
CA HIS A 25 -0.55 0.69 6.13
C HIS A 25 -0.13 -0.57 6.89
N ASP A 26 0.06 -0.48 8.21
CA ASP A 26 0.58 -1.59 9.04
C ASP A 26 -0.46 -2.69 9.27
N VAL A 27 -0.49 -3.66 8.35
CA VAL A 27 -1.33 -4.86 8.44
C VAL A 27 -0.79 -5.83 9.50
N LYS A 28 0.52 -5.88 9.70
CA LYS A 28 1.17 -6.81 10.62
C LYS A 28 0.73 -6.58 12.06
N SER A 29 0.66 -5.33 12.51
CA SER A 29 0.18 -5.01 13.86
C SER A 29 -1.30 -5.36 14.02
N LEU A 30 -2.12 -5.15 12.98
CA LEU A 30 -3.52 -5.54 12.99
C LEU A 30 -3.70 -7.06 13.13
N LEU A 31 -2.96 -7.85 12.35
CA LEU A 31 -2.98 -9.32 12.41
C LEU A 31 -2.48 -9.85 13.75
N ARG A 32 -1.37 -9.31 14.25
CA ARG A 32 -0.77 -9.75 15.53
C ARG A 32 -1.54 -9.26 16.75
N GLY A 33 -2.36 -8.23 16.59
CA GLY A 33 -3.25 -7.70 17.62
C GLY A 33 -4.54 -8.50 17.80
N GLY A 34 -4.73 -9.60 17.07
CA GLY A 34 -5.92 -10.45 17.20
C GLY A 34 -7.18 -9.87 16.54
N ALA A 35 -7.01 -9.01 15.52
CA ALA A 35 -8.13 -8.52 14.74
C ALA A 35 -8.91 -9.69 14.09
N THR A 36 -10.23 -9.55 14.05
CA THR A 36 -11.10 -10.49 13.34
C THR A 36 -10.96 -10.33 11.82
N ASP A 37 -11.33 -11.37 11.07
CA ASP A 37 -11.35 -11.34 9.60
C ASP A 37 -12.18 -10.16 9.04
N ALA A 38 -13.28 -9.81 9.70
CA ALA A 38 -14.10 -8.67 9.32
C ALA A 38 -13.32 -7.34 9.46
N GLN A 39 -12.61 -7.15 10.57
CA GLN A 39 -11.78 -5.96 10.79
C GLN A 39 -10.62 -5.89 9.80
N ILE A 40 -9.98 -7.02 9.50
CA ILE A 40 -8.90 -7.10 8.51
C ILE A 40 -9.42 -6.74 7.12
N ARG A 41 -10.57 -7.31 6.71
CA ARG A 41 -11.22 -6.99 5.44
C ARG A 41 -11.54 -5.50 5.34
N ASP A 42 -12.15 -4.92 6.36
CA ASP A 42 -12.58 -3.52 6.34
C ASP A 42 -11.37 -2.57 6.30
N PHE A 43 -10.28 -2.91 7.00
CA PHE A 43 -9.01 -2.19 6.92
C PHE A 43 -8.41 -2.21 5.51
N VAL A 44 -8.34 -3.39 4.89
CA VAL A 44 -7.81 -3.54 3.52
C VAL A 44 -8.68 -2.80 2.51
N ALA A 45 -10.01 -2.90 2.62
CA ALA A 45 -10.94 -2.19 1.75
C ALA A 45 -10.77 -0.67 1.87
N ALA A 46 -10.67 -0.15 3.10
CA ALA A 46 -10.45 1.27 3.35
C ALA A 46 -9.13 1.77 2.73
N ALA A 47 -8.05 1.00 2.87
CA ALA A 47 -6.77 1.33 2.24
C ALA A 47 -6.88 1.34 0.70
N VAL A 48 -7.54 0.33 0.11
CA VAL A 48 -7.74 0.27 -1.36
C VAL A 48 -8.59 1.45 -1.86
N TRP A 49 -9.58 1.90 -1.09
CA TRP A 49 -10.43 3.05 -1.46
C TRP A 49 -9.67 4.38 -1.45
N GLN A 50 -8.55 4.45 -0.71
CA GLN A 50 -7.65 5.60 -0.69
C GLN A 50 -6.57 5.54 -1.78
N LYS A 51 -6.57 4.51 -2.63
CA LYS A 51 -5.59 4.35 -3.71
C LYS A 51 -5.60 5.57 -4.64
N GLU A 52 -4.42 6.12 -4.88
CA GLU A 52 -4.26 7.27 -5.75
C GLU A 52 -4.56 6.90 -7.21
N GLU A 53 -5.07 7.86 -7.99
CA GLU A 53 -5.40 7.65 -9.41
C GLU A 53 -4.20 7.19 -10.23
N GLY A 54 -2.98 7.58 -9.84
CA GLY A 54 -1.75 7.11 -10.45
C GLY A 54 -0.47 7.49 -9.70
N HIS A 55 0.65 6.96 -10.18
CA HIS A 55 1.97 7.08 -9.54
C HIS A 55 2.63 8.46 -9.63
N LYS A 56 2.01 9.42 -10.32
CA LYS A 56 2.48 10.79 -10.53
C LYS A 56 3.86 10.99 -11.18
N ILE A 57 4.64 9.94 -11.48
CA ILE A 57 5.90 10.06 -12.25
C ILE A 57 5.74 11.01 -13.45
N GLY A 58 6.64 11.99 -13.55
CA GLY A 58 6.63 13.02 -14.60
C GLY A 58 5.77 14.25 -14.28
N GLN A 59 5.05 14.26 -13.15
CA GLN A 59 4.29 15.42 -12.66
C GLN A 59 5.12 16.22 -11.65
N ALA A 60 4.81 17.51 -11.51
CA ALA A 60 5.55 18.44 -10.65
C ALA A 60 5.51 18.09 -9.15
N ASP A 61 4.45 17.40 -8.72
CA ASP A 61 4.22 16.98 -7.33
C ASP A 61 4.66 15.53 -7.06
N PHE A 62 5.43 14.92 -7.97
CA PHE A 62 5.95 13.57 -7.76
C PHE A 62 6.99 13.54 -6.65
N VAL A 63 6.68 12.81 -5.58
CA VAL A 63 7.64 12.50 -4.52
C VAL A 63 8.15 11.08 -4.72
N ARG A 64 9.47 10.92 -4.92
CA ARG A 64 10.10 9.61 -5.04
C ARG A 64 10.04 8.88 -3.69
N PRO A 65 9.52 7.64 -3.63
CA PRO A 65 9.57 6.85 -2.41
C PRO A 65 11.01 6.59 -1.95
N SER A 66 11.21 6.60 -0.63
CA SER A 66 12.50 6.28 -0.01
C SER A 66 12.90 4.81 -0.15
N LYS A 67 11.92 3.90 -0.19
CA LYS A 67 12.14 2.46 -0.39
C LYS A 67 12.18 2.09 -1.87
N THR A 68 13.16 1.29 -2.23
CA THR A 68 13.30 0.68 -3.56
C THR A 68 12.43 -0.56 -3.71
N MET A 69 12.32 -1.06 -4.95
CA MET A 69 11.51 -2.25 -5.30
C MET A 69 11.87 -3.50 -4.51
N SER A 70 13.16 -3.78 -4.33
CA SER A 70 13.64 -4.95 -3.58
C SER A 70 13.26 -4.88 -2.10
N GLN A 71 13.18 -3.68 -1.53
CA GLN A 71 12.80 -3.47 -0.13
C GLN A 71 11.31 -3.63 0.14
N ILE A 72 10.47 -3.65 -0.91
CA ILE A 72 9.01 -3.81 -0.77
C ILE A 72 8.54 -5.18 -1.27
N GLY A 73 9.42 -6.19 -1.26
CA GLY A 73 9.11 -7.56 -1.66
C GLY A 73 9.30 -7.81 -3.16
N GLY A 74 10.26 -7.09 -3.75
CA GLY A 74 10.69 -7.03 -5.16
C GLY A 74 10.65 -8.34 -5.91
#